data_AF-A0A420MF93-F1
#
_entry.id   AF-A0A420MF93-F1
#
_cell.length_a   1.000
_cell.length_b   1.000
_cell.length_c   1.000
_cell.angle_alpha   90.00
_cell.angle_beta   90.00
_cell.angle_gamma   90.00
#
_symmetry.space_group_name_H-M   'P 1'
#
loop_
_entity.id
_entity.type
_entity.pdbx_description
1 polymer ?
#
loop_
_entity_poly.entity_id
_entity_poly.type
_entity_poly.pdbx_seq_one_letter_code
_entity_poly.pdbx_strand_id
1 'polypeptide(L)'
;MHSSSKRPTSYVENDSRRDRRPIFATDEIMLLPHEPHKTPRSQSPDLARDTTEPRKAGRKLFGLPSTKRKSDNFWKAWEVYRQKPWNMCLSVLIGTLFAIGHHLFYLNLDGEEAINQSLMLRYGTVIAFCSKASLGTAVTMAFHQRAWRVVRYKTARLETIDSIFTANSDIFSLVTWGSIKKAKIGTLLAIYCWVTPLVVVLTSETLSVVVGIKEELASCLSIRTLNFEHEEEIYWRAPRRINDQHLFSMSYWNTTIDPRESHANYTLKDFDYFAGPSTNCKMFITNKPVLMGEAIIRKESASEICAEGWNCSYVVDFVAPGYKCQELASGVNSAVKKLGDATAPFNTSIIAPMGNFTYYAITDEGEYGDPQMISNPMGIPKQKPPYPDNFGAFRTEPIIWIGYATVDNLSVPQPDTPGEGDWNKAYTPVIIGCEHYEVNYTVQFNYTGVLSHGPPMGNHLAMPKGVLQQPTPAGVKE
;
A
#
# COMPACT_ATOMS: atom_id res chain seq x y z
N MET A 1 30.33 51.77 -19.05
CA MET A 1 31.69 51.24 -18.78
C MET A 1 31.56 49.88 -18.13
N HIS A 2 32.09 48.87 -18.80
CA HIS A 2 32.21 47.48 -18.35
C HIS A 2 33.08 47.35 -17.08
N SER A 3 32.74 46.38 -16.22
CA SER A 3 33.64 45.39 -15.58
C SER A 3 32.85 44.66 -14.49
N SER A 4 32.30 43.47 -14.70
CA SER A 4 32.92 42.13 -14.69
C SER A 4 33.50 41.66 -13.34
N SER A 5 32.84 40.61 -12.83
CA SER A 5 33.36 39.42 -12.14
C SER A 5 34.02 39.54 -10.76
N LYS A 6 33.45 38.81 -9.79
CA LYS A 6 34.14 37.68 -9.13
C LYS A 6 33.18 36.82 -8.29
N ARG A 7 33.02 35.57 -8.70
CA ARG A 7 32.55 34.43 -7.89
C ARG A 7 33.73 33.96 -7.01
N PRO A 8 33.48 33.33 -5.85
CA PRO A 8 34.35 32.25 -5.40
C PRO A 8 33.61 30.91 -5.28
N THR A 9 34.42 29.90 -5.46
CA THR A 9 34.19 28.47 -5.63
C THR A 9 33.83 27.71 -4.35
N SER A 10 33.06 26.64 -4.59
CA SER A 10 32.95 25.37 -3.88
C SER A 10 33.98 25.03 -2.79
N TYR A 11 33.46 24.51 -1.68
CA TYR A 11 34.10 23.41 -0.95
C TYR A 11 33.03 22.36 -0.61
N VAL A 12 33.32 21.11 -0.98
CA VAL A 12 32.58 19.89 -0.67
C VAL A 12 33.26 19.30 0.56
N GLU A 13 32.51 19.06 1.64
CA GLU A 13 32.94 18.17 2.72
C GLU A 13 31.92 17.04 2.82
N ASN A 14 32.43 15.82 2.71
CA ASN A 14 31.72 14.56 2.64
C ASN A 14 31.86 13.93 4.03
N ASP A 15 30.78 13.82 4.82
CA ASP A 15 30.82 12.96 6.01
C ASP A 15 29.67 11.96 6.02
N SER A 16 30.06 10.75 5.66
CA SER A 16 29.31 9.52 5.79
C SER A 16 29.48 8.96 7.20
N ARG A 17 28.47 9.05 8.07
CA ARG A 17 28.31 8.06 9.13
C ARG A 17 26.88 7.89 9.61
N ARG A 18 26.44 6.64 9.43
CA ARG A 18 25.30 5.93 10.02
C ARG A 18 24.95 6.43 11.43
N ASP A 19 23.66 6.71 11.64
CA ASP A 19 22.99 6.34 12.88
C ASP A 19 21.64 5.70 12.56
N ARG A 20 21.56 4.40 12.83
CA ARG A 20 20.32 3.62 12.87
C ARG A 20 19.59 3.99 14.17
N ARG A 21 18.36 4.51 14.09
CA ARG A 21 17.41 4.45 15.21
C ARG A 21 16.33 3.39 14.93
N PRO A 22 15.87 2.66 15.96
CA PRO A 22 14.94 1.56 15.79
C PRO A 22 13.52 2.07 15.53
N ILE A 23 12.82 1.39 14.62
CA ILE A 23 11.37 1.51 14.40
C ILE A 23 10.70 0.92 15.65
N PHE A 24 10.08 1.79 16.45
CA PHE A 24 9.16 1.35 17.50
C PHE A 24 7.76 1.21 16.90
N ALA A 25 7.12 0.10 17.26
CA ALA A 25 5.76 -0.27 16.88
C ALA A 25 4.77 0.87 17.21
N THR A 26 3.88 1.17 16.27
CA THR A 26 2.75 2.07 16.49
C THR A 26 1.64 1.29 17.18
N ASP A 27 1.47 1.57 18.47
CA ASP A 27 0.33 1.15 19.27
C ASP A 27 -0.97 1.79 18.76
N GLU A 28 -2.03 0.99 18.78
CA GLU A 28 -3.42 1.40 18.57
C GLU A 28 -3.85 2.44 19.60
N ILE A 29 -4.45 3.55 19.17
CA ILE A 29 -5.12 4.49 20.08
C ILE A 29 -6.58 4.61 19.66
N MET A 30 -7.44 3.84 20.33
CA MET A 30 -8.85 4.16 20.53
C MET A 30 -8.94 5.48 21.33
N LEU A 31 -9.62 6.48 20.78
CA LEU A 31 -9.91 7.73 21.47
C LEU A 31 -11.09 7.53 22.44
N LEU A 32 -10.84 7.63 23.74
CA LEU A 32 -11.87 7.81 24.77
C LEU A 32 -11.77 9.22 25.39
N PRO A 33 -12.89 9.80 25.88
CA PRO A 33 -12.95 11.19 26.30
C PRO A 33 -12.33 11.44 27.68
N HIS A 34 -11.75 12.64 27.87
CA HIS A 34 -10.98 13.02 29.07
C HIS A 34 -11.67 14.12 29.90
N GLU A 35 -11.63 13.96 31.23
CA GLU A 35 -12.00 14.95 32.27
C GLU A 35 -10.74 15.29 33.10
N PRO A 36 -10.66 16.47 33.78
CA PRO A 36 -9.42 17.23 33.92
C PRO A 36 -8.55 16.99 35.18
N HIS A 37 -7.29 17.41 35.02
CA HIS A 37 -6.06 17.26 35.82
C HIS A 37 -6.05 17.57 37.34
N LYS A 38 -5.17 16.85 38.06
CA LYS A 38 -4.34 17.37 39.17
C LYS A 38 -2.86 16.95 39.02
N THR A 39 -1.96 17.87 39.32
CA THR A 39 -0.49 17.83 39.17
C THR A 39 0.25 17.19 40.36
N PRO A 40 1.52 16.77 40.17
CA PRO A 40 2.51 16.85 41.24
C PRO A 40 3.86 17.47 40.87
N ARG A 41 4.62 17.72 41.93
CA ARG A 41 5.69 18.70 42.17
C ARG A 41 7.10 18.15 41.86
N SER A 42 8.00 19.05 41.50
CA SER A 42 9.46 18.89 41.30
C SER A 42 10.24 18.63 42.60
N GLN A 43 11.34 17.87 42.52
CA GLN A 43 12.61 18.13 43.23
C GLN A 43 13.80 17.36 42.62
N SER A 44 14.98 17.99 42.67
CA SER A 44 16.29 17.58 42.14
C SER A 44 17.35 17.69 43.28
N PRO A 45 18.69 17.59 43.08
CA PRO A 45 19.54 16.43 43.42
C PRO A 45 20.70 16.75 44.43
N ASP A 46 21.51 15.73 44.79
CA ASP A 46 23.01 15.74 44.86
C ASP A 46 23.60 14.76 45.90
N LEU A 47 24.61 13.94 45.52
CA LEU A 47 25.91 13.86 46.21
C LEU A 47 27.00 13.04 45.45
N ALA A 48 28.21 13.60 45.46
CA ALA A 48 29.57 13.23 45.00
C ALA A 48 29.99 11.73 45.03
N ARG A 49 30.67 11.19 44.00
CA ARG A 49 32.12 11.24 43.61
C ARG A 49 33.07 10.54 44.60
N ASP A 50 33.64 9.41 44.18
CA ASP A 50 35.11 9.19 44.26
C ASP A 50 35.60 8.21 43.19
N THR A 51 36.83 8.44 42.73
CA THR A 51 37.48 7.85 41.56
C THR A 51 38.71 7.10 42.04
N THR A 52 38.93 5.85 41.65
CA THR A 52 40.28 5.25 41.56
C THR A 52 40.27 3.91 40.83
N GLU A 53 41.05 3.83 39.75
CA GLU A 53 41.61 2.64 39.08
C GLU A 53 43.16 2.83 39.15
N PRO A 54 44.07 1.88 38.81
CA PRO A 54 43.90 0.53 38.23
C PRO A 54 44.86 -0.57 38.78
N ARG A 55 44.59 -1.88 38.53
CA ARG A 55 45.63 -2.86 38.12
C ARG A 55 45.14 -4.26 37.71
N LYS A 56 45.73 -4.74 36.61
CA LYS A 56 45.73 -6.08 35.99
C LYS A 56 45.63 -7.27 36.97
N ALA A 57 44.75 -8.22 36.68
CA ALA A 57 44.87 -9.62 37.11
C ALA A 57 44.49 -10.59 35.98
N GLY A 58 45.32 -11.62 35.82
CA GLY A 58 45.34 -12.54 34.71
C GLY A 58 44.15 -13.51 34.64
N ARG A 59 43.83 -13.86 33.40
CA ARG A 59 42.86 -14.87 32.99
C ARG A 59 43.31 -16.26 33.47
N LYS A 60 42.63 -16.85 34.47
CA LYS A 60 42.67 -18.29 34.72
C LYS A 60 41.43 -18.94 34.11
N LEU A 61 41.66 -19.68 33.04
CA LEU A 61 40.69 -20.57 32.40
C LEU A 61 40.47 -21.78 33.34
N PHE A 62 39.31 -21.83 34.00
CA PHE A 62 38.90 -23.03 34.75
C PHE A 62 38.39 -24.09 33.77
N GLY A 63 38.95 -25.30 33.89
CA GLY A 63 38.70 -26.43 33.02
C GLY A 63 37.28 -26.97 33.08
N LEU A 64 36.82 -27.47 31.94
CA LEU A 64 35.51 -28.10 31.76
C LEU A 64 35.70 -29.60 31.44
N PRO A 65 35.79 -30.51 32.44
CA PRO A 65 35.81 -31.94 32.19
C PRO A 65 34.40 -32.52 32.42
N SER A 66 33.51 -32.43 31.43
CA SER A 66 32.23 -33.17 31.51
C SER A 66 31.56 -33.47 30.16
N THR A 67 31.81 -32.67 29.12
CA THR A 67 31.18 -32.89 27.79
C THR A 67 31.85 -33.97 26.94
N LYS A 68 33.10 -34.37 27.25
CA LYS A 68 33.82 -35.42 26.52
C LYS A 68 33.23 -36.83 26.72
N ARG A 69 32.82 -37.17 27.95
CA ARG A 69 32.45 -38.55 28.33
C ARG A 69 31.14 -39.05 27.67
N LYS A 70 30.17 -38.15 27.43
CA LYS A 70 28.91 -38.49 26.73
C LYS A 70 29.11 -38.61 25.22
N SER A 71 29.95 -37.74 24.64
CA SER A 71 30.35 -37.79 23.23
C SER A 71 31.05 -39.11 22.93
N ASP A 72 32.05 -39.50 23.73
CA ASP A 72 32.83 -40.71 23.49
C ASP A 72 31.98 -42.00 23.57
N ASN A 73 30.97 -42.02 24.44
CA ASN A 73 30.03 -43.13 24.54
C ASN A 73 29.05 -43.17 23.35
N PHE A 74 28.61 -42.01 22.85
CA PHE A 74 27.80 -41.92 21.63
C PHE A 74 28.59 -42.40 20.42
N TRP A 75 29.84 -41.94 20.25
CA TRP A 75 30.70 -42.37 19.14
C TRP A 75 31.06 -43.85 19.21
N LYS A 76 31.29 -44.43 20.40
CA LYS A 76 31.49 -45.87 20.58
C LYS A 76 30.22 -46.69 20.29
N ALA A 77 29.06 -46.23 20.75
CA ALA A 77 27.79 -46.87 20.42
C ALA A 77 27.48 -46.77 18.92
N TRP A 78 27.82 -45.65 18.29
CA TRP A 78 27.69 -45.42 16.86
C TRP A 78 28.60 -46.30 16.01
N GLU A 79 29.84 -46.53 16.43
CA GLU A 79 30.79 -47.47 15.83
C GLU A 79 30.26 -48.91 15.86
N VAL A 80 29.78 -49.37 17.02
CA VAL A 80 29.18 -50.70 17.19
C VAL A 80 27.87 -50.81 16.41
N TYR A 81 27.08 -49.73 16.38
CA TYR A 81 25.88 -49.62 15.59
C TYR A 81 26.21 -49.80 14.10
N ARG A 82 27.17 -49.05 13.54
CA ARG A 82 27.62 -49.05 12.12
C ARG A 82 27.89 -50.44 11.54
N GLN A 83 28.32 -51.39 12.38
CA GLN A 83 28.71 -52.74 11.97
C GLN A 83 27.54 -53.74 11.86
N LYS A 84 26.35 -53.41 12.38
CA LYS A 84 25.20 -54.34 12.38
C LYS A 84 24.37 -54.25 11.08
N PRO A 85 23.82 -55.38 10.58
CA PRO A 85 23.01 -55.42 9.35
C PRO A 85 21.70 -54.63 9.46
N TRP A 86 21.26 -54.31 10.68
CA TRP A 86 20.02 -53.58 10.94
C TRP A 86 20.05 -52.10 10.48
N ASN A 87 21.25 -51.54 10.30
CA ASN A 87 21.41 -50.14 9.91
C ASN A 87 20.83 -49.82 8.54
N MET A 88 21.00 -50.74 7.59
CA MET A 88 20.48 -50.56 6.25
C MET A 88 18.95 -50.44 6.30
N CYS A 89 18.28 -51.31 7.06
CA CYS A 89 16.84 -51.26 7.24
C CYS A 89 16.40 -49.97 7.96
N LEU A 90 17.10 -49.55 9.02
CA LEU A 90 16.76 -48.32 9.72
C LEU A 90 16.93 -47.08 8.81
N SER A 91 18.01 -47.02 8.03
CA SER A 91 18.26 -45.95 7.07
C SER A 91 17.17 -45.87 5.99
N VAL A 92 16.66 -47.01 5.51
CA VAL A 92 15.50 -47.04 4.59
C VAL A 92 14.24 -46.52 5.26
N LEU A 93 13.94 -46.96 6.49
CA LEU A 93 12.76 -46.52 7.23
C LEU A 93 12.80 -45.00 7.48
N ILE A 94 13.92 -44.48 7.98
CA ILE A 94 14.12 -43.05 8.24
C ILE A 94 13.99 -42.25 6.93
N GLY A 95 14.60 -42.72 5.84
CA GLY A 95 14.52 -42.03 4.55
C GLY A 95 13.12 -42.00 3.95
N THR A 96 12.36 -43.09 4.13
CA THR A 96 10.96 -43.17 3.72
C THR A 96 10.09 -42.22 4.56
N LEU A 97 10.30 -42.16 5.88
CA LEU A 97 9.59 -41.23 6.76
C LEU A 97 9.85 -39.77 6.39
N PHE A 98 11.10 -39.40 6.09
CA PHE A 98 11.42 -38.06 5.62
C PHE A 98 10.83 -37.75 4.23
N ALA A 99 10.76 -38.73 3.33
CA ALA A 99 10.12 -38.55 2.03
C ALA A 99 8.60 -38.29 2.16
N ILE A 100 7.93 -39.08 3.02
CA ILE A 100 6.51 -38.87 3.34
C ILE A 100 6.32 -37.51 4.02
N GLY A 101 7.19 -37.15 4.96
CA GLY A 101 7.16 -35.85 5.63
C GLY A 101 7.34 -34.68 4.67
N HIS A 102 8.24 -34.79 3.70
CA HIS A 102 8.42 -33.77 2.64
C HIS A 102 7.15 -33.64 1.79
N HIS A 103 6.57 -34.76 1.37
CA HIS A 103 5.35 -34.76 0.58
C HIS A 103 4.15 -34.16 1.34
N LEU A 104 3.92 -34.57 2.58
CA LEU A 104 2.85 -34.03 3.43
C LEU A 104 3.06 -32.55 3.75
N PHE A 105 4.31 -32.13 3.95
CA PHE A 105 4.66 -30.73 4.18
C PHE A 105 4.30 -29.86 2.97
N TYR A 106 4.62 -30.31 1.75
CA TYR A 106 4.25 -29.57 0.53
C TYR A 106 2.76 -29.64 0.23
N LEU A 107 2.09 -30.76 0.49
CA LEU A 107 0.63 -30.84 0.38
C LEU A 107 -0.09 -29.88 1.34
N ASN A 108 0.45 -29.64 2.54
CA ASN A 108 -0.12 -28.68 3.48
C ASN A 108 0.15 -27.22 3.09
N LEU A 109 1.10 -26.97 2.19
CA LEU A 109 1.36 -25.64 1.63
C LEU A 109 0.62 -25.40 0.32
N ASP A 110 0.03 -26.46 -0.27
CA ASP A 110 -0.69 -26.37 -1.52
C ASP A 110 -2.03 -25.67 -1.31
N GLY A 111 -2.31 -24.65 -2.14
CA GLY A 111 -3.50 -23.81 -2.03
C GLY A 111 -3.48 -22.77 -0.90
N GLU A 112 -2.43 -22.72 -0.08
CA GLU A 112 -2.27 -21.73 0.99
C GLU A 112 -1.50 -20.47 0.51
N GLU A 113 -1.66 -19.37 1.25
CA GLU A 113 -0.95 -18.13 0.97
C GLU A 113 0.57 -18.32 1.12
N ALA A 114 1.34 -17.77 0.16
CA ALA A 114 2.80 -17.91 0.10
C ALA A 114 3.53 -17.02 1.13
N ILE A 115 3.25 -17.22 2.41
CA ILE A 115 3.86 -16.47 3.52
C ILE A 115 5.29 -16.97 3.75
N ASN A 116 6.28 -16.06 3.70
CA ASN A 116 7.69 -16.39 3.91
C ASN A 116 8.18 -17.57 3.05
N GLN A 117 7.80 -17.59 1.76
CA GLN A 117 8.08 -18.67 0.81
C GLN A 117 9.52 -19.18 0.84
N SER A 118 10.51 -18.27 0.87
CA SER A 118 11.93 -18.66 0.89
C SER A 118 12.32 -19.52 2.09
N LEU A 119 11.64 -19.32 3.23
CA LEU A 119 11.86 -20.06 4.46
C LEU A 119 11.17 -21.44 4.41
N MET A 120 9.96 -21.50 3.85
CA MET A 120 9.25 -22.76 3.63
C MET A 120 9.98 -23.68 2.62
N LEU A 121 10.49 -23.11 1.53
CA LEU A 121 11.32 -23.85 0.56
C LEU A 121 12.63 -24.37 1.19
N ARG A 122 13.26 -23.59 2.09
CA ARG A 122 14.44 -24.04 2.84
C ARG A 122 14.13 -25.23 3.73
N TYR A 123 13.01 -25.22 4.47
CA TYR A 123 12.60 -26.37 5.26
C TYR A 123 12.35 -27.61 4.41
N GLY A 124 11.63 -27.46 3.28
CA GLY A 124 11.44 -28.55 2.32
C GLY A 124 12.77 -29.14 1.81
N THR A 125 13.73 -28.26 1.47
CA THR A 125 15.07 -28.66 1.01
C THR A 125 15.82 -29.47 2.09
N VAL A 126 15.74 -29.05 3.36
CA VAL A 126 16.38 -29.76 4.47
C VAL A 126 15.79 -31.17 4.63
N ILE A 127 14.46 -31.30 4.60
CA ILE A 127 13.78 -32.59 4.73
C ILE A 127 14.14 -33.51 3.54
N ALA A 128 14.14 -32.99 2.32
CA ALA A 128 14.53 -33.73 1.12
C ALA A 128 16.00 -34.20 1.20
N PHE A 129 16.90 -33.35 1.71
CA PHE A 129 18.30 -33.72 1.92
C PHE A 129 18.46 -34.83 2.96
N CYS A 130 17.71 -34.78 4.08
CA CYS A 130 17.69 -35.84 5.08
C CYS A 130 17.20 -37.18 4.52
N SER A 131 16.16 -37.16 3.68
CA SER A 131 15.69 -38.35 2.95
C SER A 131 16.76 -38.90 2.00
N LYS A 132 17.40 -38.05 1.18
CA LYS A 132 18.51 -38.45 0.31
C LYS A 132 19.68 -39.05 1.08
N ALA A 133 20.11 -38.42 2.17
CA ALA A 133 21.25 -38.88 2.95
C ALA A 133 21.00 -40.27 3.55
N SER A 134 19.79 -40.50 4.08
CA SER A 134 19.39 -41.78 4.68
C SER A 134 19.18 -42.89 3.63
N LEU A 135 18.51 -42.62 2.51
CA LEU A 135 18.41 -43.60 1.42
C LEU A 135 19.76 -43.87 0.74
N GLY A 136 20.58 -42.83 0.52
CA GLY A 136 21.92 -42.94 -0.05
C GLY A 136 22.86 -43.78 0.82
N THR A 137 22.80 -43.60 2.14
CA THR A 137 23.54 -44.45 3.10
C THR A 137 23.06 -45.90 3.07
N ALA A 138 21.76 -46.15 2.94
CA ALA A 138 21.24 -47.51 2.78
C ALA A 138 21.75 -48.17 1.48
N VAL A 139 21.72 -47.46 0.35
CA VAL A 139 22.13 -47.98 -0.96
C VAL A 139 23.64 -48.24 -1.00
N THR A 140 24.45 -47.33 -0.44
CA THR A 140 25.90 -47.54 -0.36
C THR A 140 26.24 -48.76 0.50
N MET A 141 25.55 -48.98 1.63
CA MET A 141 25.71 -50.20 2.44
C MET A 141 25.31 -51.46 1.65
N ALA A 142 24.17 -51.46 0.97
CA ALA A 142 23.70 -52.57 0.14
C ALA A 142 24.68 -52.89 -1.00
N PHE A 143 25.24 -51.86 -1.63
CA PHE A 143 26.24 -51.98 -2.69
C PHE A 143 27.50 -52.68 -2.19
N HIS A 144 28.06 -52.24 -1.06
CA HIS A 144 29.25 -52.86 -0.46
C HIS A 144 29.00 -54.32 -0.07
N GLN A 145 27.87 -54.62 0.58
CA GLN A 145 27.50 -56.00 0.93
C GLN A 145 27.36 -56.88 -0.31
N ARG A 146 26.77 -56.35 -1.38
CA ARG A 146 26.61 -57.07 -2.64
C ARG A 146 27.94 -57.29 -3.37
N ALA A 147 28.82 -56.29 -3.39
CA ALA A 147 30.16 -56.39 -3.96
C ALA A 147 30.96 -57.52 -3.28
N TRP A 148 31.01 -57.53 -1.95
CA TRP A 148 31.67 -58.59 -1.17
C TRP A 148 31.06 -59.97 -1.39
N ARG A 149 29.73 -60.06 -1.55
CA ARG A 149 29.06 -61.33 -1.86
C ARG A 149 29.44 -61.86 -3.24
N VAL A 150 29.59 -60.99 -4.25
CA VAL A 150 30.02 -61.41 -5.60
C VAL A 150 31.46 -61.92 -5.55
N VAL A 151 32.35 -61.23 -4.84
CA VAL A 151 33.76 -61.66 -4.66
C VAL A 151 33.86 -63.02 -3.97
N ARG A 152 33.02 -63.28 -2.95
CA ARG A 152 33.06 -64.55 -2.17
C ARG A 152 32.47 -65.76 -2.91
N TYR A 153 31.39 -65.57 -3.67
CA TYR A 153 30.58 -66.69 -4.18
C TYR A 153 30.66 -66.90 -5.70
N LYS A 154 31.27 -65.98 -6.46
CA LYS A 154 31.47 -66.14 -7.90
C LYS A 154 32.95 -66.02 -8.25
N THR A 155 33.47 -66.94 -9.04
CA THR A 155 34.77 -66.83 -9.70
C THR A 155 34.68 -65.76 -10.80
N ALA A 156 34.96 -64.50 -10.43
CA ALA A 156 35.01 -63.38 -11.35
C ALA A 156 36.47 -63.10 -11.77
N ARG A 157 36.68 -62.62 -13.01
CA ARG A 157 37.99 -62.09 -13.41
C ARG A 157 38.33 -60.87 -12.55
N LEU A 158 39.61 -60.68 -12.25
CA LEU A 158 40.14 -59.52 -11.50
C LEU A 158 39.61 -58.19 -12.04
N GLU A 159 39.56 -58.06 -13.37
CA GLU A 159 38.99 -56.90 -14.08
C GLU A 159 37.52 -56.61 -13.75
N THR A 160 36.69 -57.66 -13.56
CA THR A 160 35.29 -57.50 -13.19
C THR A 160 35.14 -57.08 -11.73
N ILE A 161 36.02 -57.54 -10.85
CA ILE A 161 36.03 -57.14 -9.43
C ILE A 161 36.44 -55.68 -9.32
N ASP A 162 37.50 -55.28 -10.03
CA ASP A 162 37.98 -53.90 -10.09
C ASP A 162 36.88 -52.96 -10.60
N SER A 163 36.18 -53.33 -11.69
CA SER A 163 35.05 -52.54 -12.22
C SER A 163 33.91 -52.32 -11.22
N ILE A 164 33.66 -53.26 -10.28
CA ILE A 164 32.62 -53.13 -9.25
C ILE A 164 33.03 -52.11 -8.18
N PHE A 165 34.31 -52.05 -7.81
CA PHE A 165 34.77 -51.07 -6.82
C PHE A 165 34.98 -49.68 -7.44
N THR A 166 35.39 -49.62 -8.72
CA THR A 166 35.55 -48.38 -9.50
C THR A 166 34.21 -47.73 -9.86
N ALA A 167 33.10 -48.47 -9.79
CA ALA A 167 31.75 -48.00 -10.09
C ALA A 167 31.24 -46.80 -9.29
N ASN A 168 31.71 -46.66 -8.06
CA ASN A 168 31.35 -45.54 -7.18
C ASN A 168 32.03 -44.23 -7.60
N SER A 169 33.13 -44.32 -8.35
CA SER A 169 33.90 -43.18 -8.87
C SER A 169 33.69 -42.96 -10.37
N ASP A 170 33.40 -44.01 -11.14
CA ASP A 170 33.17 -43.95 -12.58
C ASP A 170 31.88 -44.68 -12.97
N ILE A 171 30.90 -43.90 -13.42
CA ILE A 171 29.57 -44.34 -13.82
C ILE A 171 29.61 -45.33 -15.00
N PHE A 172 30.61 -45.26 -15.87
CA PHE A 172 30.68 -46.08 -17.08
C PHE A 172 31.31 -47.46 -16.85
N SER A 173 32.07 -47.61 -15.77
CA SER A 173 32.79 -48.86 -15.47
C SER A 173 31.87 -50.07 -15.24
N LEU A 174 30.66 -49.87 -14.70
CA LEU A 174 29.64 -50.93 -14.51
C LEU A 174 28.60 -51.03 -15.64
N VAL A 175 28.57 -50.08 -16.57
CA VAL A 175 27.61 -50.01 -17.69
C VAL A 175 28.18 -50.74 -18.92
N THR A 176 29.05 -51.73 -18.71
CA THR A 176 29.48 -52.64 -19.76
C THR A 176 28.50 -53.81 -19.86
N TRP A 177 28.14 -54.21 -21.09
CA TRP A 177 27.15 -55.26 -21.36
C TRP A 177 27.45 -56.60 -20.64
N GLY A 178 28.74 -56.91 -20.46
CA GLY A 178 29.22 -58.08 -19.73
C GLY A 178 28.98 -58.01 -18.21
N SER A 179 29.15 -56.85 -17.59
CA SER A 179 28.89 -56.61 -16.16
C SER A 179 27.40 -56.55 -15.86
N ILE A 180 26.59 -55.93 -16.72
CA ILE A 180 25.12 -55.87 -16.60
C ILE A 180 24.52 -57.28 -16.56
N LYS A 181 24.96 -58.20 -17.43
CA LYS A 181 24.46 -59.58 -17.45
C LYS A 181 24.83 -60.38 -16.19
N LYS A 182 26.00 -60.13 -15.59
CA LYS A 182 26.53 -60.91 -14.45
C LYS A 182 26.17 -60.32 -13.07
N ALA A 183 25.93 -59.01 -12.97
CA ALA A 183 25.78 -58.26 -11.72
C ALA A 183 24.56 -57.30 -11.72
N LYS A 184 23.44 -57.68 -12.34
CA LYS A 184 22.18 -56.89 -12.47
C LYS A 184 21.82 -56.00 -11.28
N ILE A 185 21.79 -56.56 -10.06
CA ILE A 185 21.39 -55.85 -8.84
C ILE A 185 22.44 -54.81 -8.41
N GLY A 186 23.73 -55.09 -8.60
CA GLY A 186 24.81 -54.15 -8.28
C GLY A 186 24.79 -52.94 -9.23
N THR A 187 24.53 -53.18 -10.52
CA THR A 187 24.39 -52.10 -11.51
C THR A 187 23.18 -51.21 -11.21
N LEU A 188 22.04 -51.78 -10.81
CA LEU A 188 20.85 -50.97 -10.43
C LEU A 188 21.12 -50.08 -9.21
N LEU A 189 21.81 -50.60 -8.19
CA LEU A 189 22.20 -49.81 -7.00
C LEU A 189 23.19 -48.70 -7.35
N ALA A 190 24.15 -48.96 -8.25
CA ALA A 190 25.08 -47.95 -8.73
C ALA A 190 24.36 -46.84 -9.51
N ILE A 191 23.48 -47.20 -10.44
CA ILE A 191 22.65 -46.22 -11.18
C ILE A 191 21.85 -45.35 -10.21
N TYR A 192 21.24 -45.96 -9.18
CA TYR A 192 20.52 -45.20 -8.16
C TYR A 192 21.43 -44.19 -7.45
N CYS A 193 22.63 -44.57 -7.01
CA CYS A 193 23.60 -43.65 -6.39
C CYS A 193 23.88 -42.42 -7.27
N TRP A 194 24.01 -42.63 -8.58
CA TRP A 194 24.26 -41.56 -9.55
C TRP A 194 23.03 -40.70 -9.85
N VAL A 195 21.81 -41.24 -9.74
CA VAL A 195 20.55 -40.51 -9.95
C VAL A 195 20.09 -39.77 -8.69
N THR A 196 20.52 -40.17 -7.49
CA THR A 196 20.11 -39.54 -6.22
C THR A 196 20.27 -38.02 -6.15
N PRO A 197 21.32 -37.39 -6.74
CA PRO A 197 21.40 -35.93 -6.80
C PRO A 197 20.25 -35.28 -7.57
N LEU A 198 19.81 -35.89 -8.68
CA LEU A 198 18.71 -35.38 -9.50
C LEU A 198 17.38 -35.38 -8.73
N VAL A 199 17.15 -36.41 -7.92
CA VAL A 199 15.93 -36.53 -7.10
C VAL A 199 15.74 -35.30 -6.20
N VAL A 200 16.80 -34.82 -5.55
CA VAL A 200 16.70 -33.65 -4.65
C VAL A 200 16.47 -32.34 -5.41
N VAL A 201 17.08 -32.19 -6.58
CA VAL A 201 16.85 -31.02 -7.44
C VAL A 201 15.40 -30.96 -7.87
N LEU A 202 14.88 -32.07 -8.40
CA LEU A 202 13.50 -32.15 -8.88
C LEU A 202 12.48 -31.94 -7.75
N THR A 203 12.72 -32.52 -6.56
CA THR A 203 11.81 -32.32 -5.42
C THR A 203 11.76 -30.89 -4.93
N SER A 204 12.83 -30.10 -5.10
CA SER A 204 12.88 -28.70 -4.65
C SER A 204 12.00 -27.78 -5.51
N GLU A 205 11.71 -28.18 -6.75
CA GLU A 205 10.86 -27.45 -7.71
C GLU A 205 9.40 -27.94 -7.72
N THR A 206 9.02 -28.88 -6.83
CA THR A 206 7.64 -29.42 -6.80
C THR A 206 6.61 -28.47 -6.18
N LEU A 207 7.06 -27.37 -5.57
CA LEU A 207 6.21 -26.30 -5.05
C LEU A 207 6.51 -25.02 -5.81
N SER A 208 5.51 -24.48 -6.49
CA SER A 208 5.59 -23.20 -7.22
C SER A 208 4.61 -22.20 -6.64
N VAL A 209 4.90 -20.91 -6.84
CA VAL A 209 3.97 -19.84 -6.46
C VAL A 209 3.37 -19.25 -7.71
N VAL A 210 2.04 -19.17 -7.70
CA VAL A 210 1.23 -18.61 -8.78
C VAL A 210 0.42 -17.46 -8.20
N VAL A 211 0.22 -16.41 -9.00
CA VAL A 211 -0.67 -15.31 -8.63
C VAL A 211 -2.09 -15.85 -8.58
N GLY A 212 -2.70 -15.83 -7.39
CA GLY A 212 -4.09 -16.21 -7.16
C GLY A 212 -4.96 -14.99 -6.86
N ILE A 213 -6.27 -15.13 -7.08
CA ILE A 213 -7.28 -14.14 -6.66
C ILE A 213 -7.98 -14.73 -5.43
N LYS A 214 -8.00 -13.95 -4.34
CA LYS A 214 -8.77 -14.27 -3.14
C LYS A 214 -9.91 -13.26 -3.03
N GLU A 215 -11.14 -13.72 -3.18
CA GLU A 215 -12.33 -12.91 -2.97
C GLU A 215 -12.86 -13.16 -1.56
N GLU A 216 -13.02 -12.09 -0.80
CA GLU A 216 -13.59 -12.16 0.55
C GLU A 216 -14.78 -11.18 0.61
N LEU A 217 -15.99 -11.73 0.78
CA LEU A 217 -17.20 -10.95 0.99
C LEU A 217 -17.29 -10.54 2.45
N ALA A 218 -16.47 -9.57 2.84
CA ALA A 218 -16.43 -9.03 4.20
C ALA A 218 -16.30 -7.50 4.18
N SER A 219 -16.71 -6.85 5.27
CA SER A 219 -16.45 -5.43 5.50
C SER A 219 -14.99 -5.24 5.90
N CYS A 220 -14.17 -4.63 5.03
CA CYS A 220 -12.76 -4.38 5.30
C CYS A 220 -12.60 -3.18 6.26
N LEU A 221 -12.27 -3.45 7.53
CA LEU A 221 -12.06 -2.43 8.57
C LEU A 221 -10.91 -1.47 8.28
N SER A 222 -9.94 -1.87 7.45
CA SER A 222 -8.80 -1.02 7.08
C SER A 222 -9.16 0.09 6.09
N ILE A 223 -10.31 0.00 5.41
CA ILE A 223 -10.75 1.03 4.48
C ILE A 223 -11.14 2.28 5.27
N ARG A 224 -10.45 3.39 4.99
CA ARG A 224 -10.73 4.68 5.61
C ARG A 224 -11.65 5.49 4.72
N THR A 225 -12.74 5.98 5.29
CA THR A 225 -13.64 6.95 4.66
C THR A 225 -13.37 8.35 5.20
N LEU A 226 -13.77 9.37 4.44
CA LEU A 226 -13.71 10.75 4.90
C LEU A 226 -14.91 11.02 5.81
N ASN A 227 -14.66 11.45 7.05
CA ASN A 227 -15.70 11.84 7.99
C ASN A 227 -15.72 13.38 8.13
N PHE A 228 -16.84 14.00 7.76
CA PHE A 228 -17.07 15.44 7.88
C PHE A 228 -17.73 15.87 9.19
N GLU A 229 -18.21 14.94 10.03
CA GLU A 229 -18.81 15.22 11.34
C GLU A 229 -17.87 16.04 12.23
N HIS A 230 -16.55 15.92 12.03
CA HIS A 230 -15.59 16.67 12.81
C HIS A 230 -15.71 18.19 12.60
N GLU A 231 -16.19 18.64 11.45
CA GLU A 231 -16.40 20.06 11.14
C GLU A 231 -17.55 20.66 11.96
N GLU A 232 -18.50 19.85 12.43
CA GLU A 232 -19.62 20.28 13.27
C GLU A 232 -19.16 20.70 14.67
N GLU A 233 -18.19 19.97 15.23
CA GLU A 233 -17.76 20.15 16.63
C GLU A 233 -16.56 21.10 16.77
N ILE A 234 -15.73 21.25 15.73
CA ILE A 234 -14.53 22.09 15.83
C ILE A 234 -14.91 23.57 15.75
N TYR A 235 -14.56 24.31 16.79
CA TYR A 235 -14.57 25.76 16.71
C TYR A 235 -13.38 26.27 15.88
N TRP A 236 -13.66 26.91 14.75
CA TRP A 236 -12.66 27.33 13.76
C TRP A 236 -11.60 28.32 14.31
N ARG A 237 -11.92 29.11 15.35
CA ARG A 237 -10.93 30.00 16.01
C ARG A 237 -9.99 29.28 16.97
N ALA A 238 -10.35 28.06 17.38
CA ALA A 238 -9.53 27.20 18.23
C ALA A 238 -9.28 25.86 17.52
N PRO A 239 -8.52 25.86 16.41
CA PRO A 239 -8.33 24.67 15.59
C PRO A 239 -7.72 23.54 16.41
N ARG A 240 -8.31 22.35 16.29
CA ARG A 240 -7.81 21.14 16.93
C ARG A 240 -6.40 20.82 16.44
N ARG A 241 -5.57 20.27 17.34
CA ARG A 241 -4.23 19.78 17.00
C ARG A 241 -4.19 18.26 16.97
N ILE A 242 -3.57 17.70 15.95
CA ILE A 242 -3.20 16.29 15.84
C ILE A 242 -1.71 16.23 15.53
N ASN A 243 -0.92 15.47 16.31
CA ASN A 243 0.54 15.35 16.14
C ASN A 243 1.25 16.71 16.05
N ASP A 244 0.91 17.64 16.94
CA ASP A 244 1.42 19.03 16.98
C ASP A 244 1.11 19.88 15.72
N GLN A 245 0.26 19.41 14.82
CA GLN A 245 -0.19 20.13 13.63
C GLN A 245 -1.63 20.61 13.82
N HIS A 246 -1.91 21.86 13.43
CA HIS A 246 -3.27 22.40 13.42
C HIS A 246 -4.03 21.83 12.24
N LEU A 247 -5.26 21.37 12.50
CA LEU A 247 -6.20 21.05 11.44
C LEU A 247 -6.71 22.33 10.79
N PHE A 248 -6.98 22.27 9.49
CA PHE A 248 -7.64 23.33 8.76
C PHE A 248 -9.12 22.97 8.60
N SER A 249 -9.98 23.94 8.90
CA SER A 249 -11.42 23.85 8.63
C SER A 249 -11.66 23.78 7.11
N MET A 250 -12.67 23.01 6.71
CA MET A 250 -13.09 22.92 5.31
C MET A 250 -13.81 24.20 4.85
N SER A 251 -14.40 24.91 5.81
CA SER A 251 -15.15 26.14 5.61
C SER A 251 -14.37 27.38 6.03
N TYR A 252 -14.72 28.51 5.43
CA TYR A 252 -14.30 29.84 5.84
C TYR A 252 -15.51 30.52 6.49
N TRP A 253 -15.29 31.09 7.68
CA TRP A 253 -16.34 31.66 8.52
C TRP A 253 -16.10 33.16 8.72
N ASN A 254 -17.16 33.93 8.54
CA ASN A 254 -17.22 35.34 8.90
C ASN A 254 -17.93 35.49 10.25
N THR A 255 -17.88 36.70 10.81
CA THR A 255 -18.44 36.96 12.14
C THR A 255 -19.09 38.33 12.22
N THR A 256 -20.13 38.43 13.05
CA THR A 256 -20.75 39.71 13.39
C THR A 256 -20.00 40.45 14.50
N ILE A 257 -19.02 39.82 15.15
CA ILE A 257 -18.27 40.37 16.27
C ILE A 257 -17.23 41.38 15.76
N ASP A 258 -17.22 42.59 16.33
CA ASP A 258 -16.11 43.52 16.12
C ASP A 258 -14.91 43.09 16.98
N PRO A 259 -13.74 42.75 16.38
CA PRO A 259 -12.54 42.35 17.11
C PRO A 259 -12.03 43.40 18.12
N ARG A 260 -12.46 44.67 17.99
CA ARG A 260 -12.10 45.76 18.89
C ARG A 260 -12.97 45.80 20.14
N GLU A 261 -14.12 45.14 20.12
CA GLU A 261 -15.00 45.02 21.26
C GLU A 261 -14.67 43.71 22.01
N SER A 262 -13.97 43.84 23.15
CA SER A 262 -13.64 42.74 24.05
C SER A 262 -14.89 42.26 24.78
N HIS A 263 -15.72 41.46 24.13
CA HIS A 263 -16.85 40.82 24.80
C HIS A 263 -16.38 39.50 25.42
N ALA A 264 -16.10 39.55 26.73
CA ALA A 264 -15.82 38.36 27.53
C ALA A 264 -17.03 37.40 27.63
N ASN A 265 -18.22 37.86 27.21
CA ASN A 265 -19.46 37.11 27.21
C ASN A 265 -20.07 37.19 25.81
N TYR A 266 -20.16 36.07 25.10
CA TYR A 266 -20.92 35.97 23.85
C TYR A 266 -22.38 36.36 24.14
N THR A 267 -22.81 37.51 23.64
CA THR A 267 -24.23 37.89 23.68
C THR A 267 -24.99 37.07 22.64
N LEU A 268 -26.24 36.68 22.93
CA LEU A 268 -27.17 35.99 22.00
C LEU A 268 -27.39 36.70 20.64
N LYS A 269 -26.78 37.87 20.43
CA LYS A 269 -26.89 38.70 19.23
C LYS A 269 -25.69 38.56 18.29
N ASP A 270 -24.62 37.91 18.75
CA ASP A 270 -23.37 37.77 18.04
C ASP A 270 -23.20 36.32 17.57
N PHE A 271 -22.92 36.12 16.28
CA PHE A 271 -22.76 34.80 15.71
C PHE A 271 -21.78 34.80 14.53
N ASP A 272 -21.34 33.59 14.19
CA ASP A 272 -20.55 33.33 12.99
C ASP A 272 -21.45 32.80 11.89
N TYR A 273 -21.09 33.09 10.64
CA TYR A 273 -21.83 32.63 9.48
C TYR A 273 -20.87 32.21 8.37
N PHE A 274 -21.31 31.26 7.56
CA PHE A 274 -20.51 30.73 6.48
C PHE A 274 -20.22 31.81 5.44
N ALA A 275 -18.99 31.85 4.96
CA ALA A 275 -18.55 32.80 3.94
C ALA A 275 -18.12 32.10 2.65
N GLY A 276 -17.67 30.86 2.72
CA GLY A 276 -17.23 30.10 1.55
C GLY A 276 -16.36 28.91 1.93
N PRO A 277 -15.86 28.13 0.95
CA PRO A 277 -14.88 27.08 1.20
C PRO A 277 -13.53 27.69 1.62
N SER A 278 -12.79 27.00 2.50
CA SER A 278 -11.47 27.48 2.92
C SER A 278 -10.46 27.47 1.76
N THR A 279 -9.51 28.42 1.77
CA THR A 279 -8.47 28.51 0.72
C THR A 279 -7.68 27.21 0.59
N ASN A 280 -7.37 26.56 1.71
CA ASN A 280 -6.66 25.28 1.74
C ASN A 280 -7.48 24.18 1.07
N CYS A 281 -8.78 24.09 1.40
CA CYS A 281 -9.70 23.15 0.78
C CYS A 281 -9.78 23.37 -0.74
N LYS A 282 -9.99 24.62 -1.16
CA LYS A 282 -10.09 25.00 -2.58
C LYS A 282 -8.83 24.63 -3.36
N MET A 283 -7.65 24.95 -2.84
CA MET A 283 -6.38 24.59 -3.49
C MET A 283 -6.19 23.08 -3.57
N PHE A 284 -6.54 22.35 -2.51
CA PHE A 284 -6.36 20.92 -2.44
C PHE A 284 -7.27 20.17 -3.43
N ILE A 285 -8.56 20.53 -3.48
CA ILE A 285 -9.53 19.96 -4.44
C ILE A 285 -9.19 20.39 -5.88
N THR A 286 -8.77 21.63 -6.11
CA THR A 286 -8.45 22.06 -7.48
C THR A 286 -7.22 21.33 -8.03
N ASN A 287 -6.15 21.21 -7.23
CA ASN A 287 -4.90 20.66 -7.73
C ASN A 287 -4.94 19.13 -7.92
N LYS A 288 -5.55 18.39 -7.00
CA LYS A 288 -5.51 16.92 -7.00
C LYS A 288 -6.59 16.30 -7.90
N PRO A 289 -7.88 16.32 -7.51
CA PRO A 289 -8.90 15.66 -8.32
C PRO A 289 -9.19 16.40 -9.63
N VAL A 290 -9.27 17.75 -9.64
CA VAL A 290 -9.69 18.48 -10.85
C VAL A 290 -8.58 18.56 -11.90
N LEU A 291 -7.37 19.00 -11.52
CA LEU A 291 -6.28 19.19 -12.49
C LEU A 291 -5.47 17.93 -12.77
N MET A 292 -5.20 17.09 -11.77
CA MET A 292 -4.40 15.87 -11.95
C MET A 292 -5.26 14.62 -12.22
N GLY A 293 -6.57 14.67 -11.99
CA GLY A 293 -7.42 13.47 -12.05
C GLY A 293 -7.06 12.43 -10.99
N GLU A 294 -6.43 12.87 -9.89
CA GLU A 294 -5.93 12.00 -8.83
C GLU A 294 -6.87 12.00 -7.62
N ALA A 295 -7.13 10.81 -7.08
CA ALA A 295 -7.80 10.70 -5.81
C ALA A 295 -6.94 11.26 -4.67
N ILE A 296 -7.61 11.86 -3.68
CA ILE A 296 -6.98 12.29 -2.44
C ILE A 296 -6.74 11.06 -1.57
N ILE A 297 -5.48 10.72 -1.36
CA ILE A 297 -5.09 9.51 -0.62
C ILE A 297 -4.10 9.90 0.47
N ARG A 298 -4.32 9.42 1.70
CA ARG A 298 -3.36 9.57 2.80
C ARG A 298 -2.12 8.74 2.48
N LYS A 299 -0.93 9.28 2.74
CA LYS A 299 0.32 8.52 2.65
C LYS A 299 0.22 7.24 3.51
N GLU A 300 0.76 6.12 3.03
CA GLU A 300 0.75 4.80 3.70
C GLU A 300 -0.63 4.09 3.79
N SER A 301 -1.74 4.73 3.41
CA SER A 301 -3.06 4.08 3.39
C SER A 301 -3.11 2.85 2.48
N ALA A 302 -2.35 2.88 1.39
CA ALA A 302 -2.09 1.76 0.49
C ALA A 302 -1.72 0.45 1.21
N SER A 303 -0.66 0.50 2.03
CA SER A 303 -0.15 -0.64 2.78
C SER A 303 -1.06 -1.02 3.93
N GLU A 304 -1.76 -0.06 4.53
CA GLU A 304 -2.77 -0.33 5.57
C GLU A 304 -3.99 -1.08 5.00
N ILE A 305 -4.44 -0.70 3.80
CA ILE A 305 -5.66 -1.26 3.18
C ILE A 305 -5.39 -2.61 2.54
N CYS A 306 -4.36 -2.71 1.68
CA CYS A 306 -4.13 -3.93 0.90
C CYS A 306 -3.10 -4.86 1.51
N ALA A 307 -2.40 -4.49 2.59
CA ALA A 307 -1.15 -5.11 3.03
C ALA A 307 0.00 -4.97 1.99
N GLU A 308 1.24 -5.06 2.45
CA GLU A 308 2.40 -4.94 1.58
C GLU A 308 2.47 -6.09 0.55
N GLY A 309 2.67 -5.76 -0.72
CA GLY A 309 2.88 -6.75 -1.80
C GLY A 309 1.60 -7.27 -2.45
N TRP A 310 0.42 -6.80 -2.04
CA TRP A 310 -0.87 -7.20 -2.60
C TRP A 310 -1.44 -6.15 -3.54
N ASN A 311 -2.03 -6.62 -4.64
CA ASN A 311 -2.97 -5.84 -5.43
C ASN A 311 -4.36 -6.14 -4.90
N CYS A 312 -5.08 -5.13 -4.45
CA CYS A 312 -6.43 -5.31 -3.91
C CYS A 312 -7.42 -4.39 -4.60
N SER A 313 -8.64 -4.86 -4.77
CA SER A 313 -9.76 -4.06 -5.22
C SER A 313 -10.86 -4.10 -4.18
N TYR A 314 -11.48 -2.96 -3.90
CA TYR A 314 -12.58 -2.87 -2.98
C TYR A 314 -13.66 -1.93 -3.52
N VAL A 315 -14.88 -2.14 -3.05
CA VAL A 315 -16.04 -1.33 -3.41
C VAL A 315 -16.46 -0.54 -2.17
N VAL A 316 -16.74 0.75 -2.38
CA VAL A 316 -17.31 1.62 -1.35
C VAL A 316 -18.65 2.13 -1.86
N ASP A 317 -19.69 1.84 -1.09
CA ASP A 317 -21.02 2.41 -1.27
C ASP A 317 -21.20 3.56 -0.28
N PHE A 318 -21.53 4.75 -0.78
CA PHE A 318 -21.76 5.92 0.07
C PHE A 318 -22.75 6.88 -0.57
N VAL A 319 -23.41 7.65 0.28
CA VAL A 319 -24.33 8.70 -0.16
C VAL A 319 -23.61 10.04 -0.11
N ALA A 320 -23.70 10.82 -1.19
CA ALA A 320 -23.06 12.13 -1.29
C ALA A 320 -23.83 13.08 -2.21
N PRO A 321 -23.54 14.39 -2.12
CA PRO A 321 -24.00 15.40 -3.08
C PRO A 321 -23.74 15.01 -4.53
N GLY A 322 -24.77 15.14 -5.37
CA GLY A 322 -24.68 15.03 -6.82
C GLY A 322 -25.50 16.12 -7.50
N TYR A 323 -25.21 16.39 -8.77
CA TYR A 323 -25.90 17.43 -9.53
C TYR A 323 -26.58 16.84 -10.76
N LYS A 324 -27.86 17.15 -10.93
CA LYS A 324 -28.62 16.83 -12.14
C LYS A 324 -28.69 18.08 -13.02
N CYS A 325 -27.84 18.11 -14.04
CA CYS A 325 -27.78 19.21 -15.00
C CYS A 325 -28.74 19.00 -16.18
N GLN A 326 -29.39 20.08 -16.61
CA GLN A 326 -30.24 20.10 -17.80
C GLN A 326 -29.78 21.22 -18.74
N GLU A 327 -29.82 20.95 -20.05
CA GLU A 327 -29.59 21.99 -21.06
C GLU A 327 -30.83 22.87 -21.20
N LEU A 328 -30.63 24.16 -20.99
CA LEU A 328 -31.70 25.16 -20.96
C LEU A 328 -31.68 26.05 -22.19
N ALA A 329 -30.51 26.25 -22.80
CA ALA A 329 -30.35 26.93 -24.08
C ALA A 329 -29.14 26.38 -24.82
N SER A 330 -29.24 26.34 -26.14
CA SER A 330 -28.12 26.04 -27.03
C SER A 330 -28.28 26.85 -28.32
N GLY A 331 -27.21 27.54 -28.70
CA GLY A 331 -27.19 28.39 -29.89
C GLY A 331 -27.32 29.88 -29.59
N VAL A 332 -26.86 30.69 -30.55
CA VAL A 332 -26.84 32.14 -30.47
C VAL A 332 -28.27 32.68 -30.38
N ASN A 333 -28.53 33.54 -29.38
CA ASN A 333 -29.84 34.12 -29.09
C ASN A 333 -30.96 33.11 -28.82
N SER A 334 -30.61 31.88 -28.41
CA SER A 334 -31.61 30.92 -27.95
C SER A 334 -32.29 31.42 -26.68
N ALA A 335 -33.62 31.29 -26.62
CA ALA A 335 -34.36 31.55 -25.40
C ALA A 335 -33.97 30.54 -24.32
N VAL A 336 -33.67 31.03 -23.12
CA VAL A 336 -33.31 30.16 -21.99
C VAL A 336 -34.56 29.61 -21.34
N LYS A 337 -34.67 28.28 -21.32
CA LYS A 337 -35.74 27.57 -20.62
C LYS A 337 -35.60 27.73 -19.11
N LYS A 338 -36.73 27.70 -18.41
CA LYS A 338 -36.73 27.60 -16.94
C LYS A 338 -36.29 26.21 -16.49
N LEU A 339 -35.68 26.15 -15.33
CA LEU A 339 -35.41 24.91 -14.61
C LEU A 339 -36.36 24.85 -13.41
N GLY A 340 -37.41 24.04 -13.50
CA GLY A 340 -38.55 24.14 -12.59
C GLY A 340 -39.16 25.53 -12.64
N ASP A 341 -39.26 26.19 -11.48
CA ASP A 341 -39.74 27.56 -11.35
C ASP A 341 -38.65 28.64 -11.51
N ALA A 342 -37.37 28.23 -11.54
CA ALA A 342 -36.24 29.13 -11.55
C ALA A 342 -35.86 29.58 -12.97
N THR A 343 -35.47 30.85 -13.07
CA THR A 343 -34.98 31.48 -14.31
C THR A 343 -33.48 31.67 -14.23
N ALA A 344 -32.77 31.31 -15.31
CA ALA A 344 -31.34 31.56 -15.38
C ALA A 344 -31.05 33.08 -15.24
N PRO A 345 -30.03 33.46 -14.45
CA PRO A 345 -29.67 34.86 -14.20
C PRO A 345 -28.99 35.55 -15.39
N PHE A 346 -28.66 34.80 -16.45
CA PHE A 346 -28.03 35.32 -17.67
C PHE A 346 -28.53 34.61 -18.93
N ASN A 347 -28.30 35.24 -20.08
CA ASN A 347 -28.67 34.74 -21.41
C ASN A 347 -27.44 34.30 -22.21
N THR A 348 -27.64 33.62 -23.34
CA THR A 348 -26.56 33.20 -24.25
C THR A 348 -25.75 34.37 -24.81
N SER A 349 -26.26 35.60 -24.72
CA SER A 349 -25.62 36.83 -25.24
C SER A 349 -24.31 37.19 -24.53
N ILE A 350 -24.07 36.70 -23.31
CA ILE A 350 -22.81 36.94 -22.59
C ILE A 350 -21.73 35.88 -22.89
N ILE A 351 -22.11 34.80 -23.57
CA ILE A 351 -21.24 33.69 -23.93
C ILE A 351 -20.77 33.85 -25.38
N ALA A 352 -19.52 33.46 -25.66
CA ALA A 352 -18.97 33.43 -27.01
C ALA A 352 -19.88 32.60 -27.94
N PRO A 353 -20.11 33.06 -29.19
CA PRO A 353 -19.28 34.03 -29.90
C PRO A 353 -19.68 35.50 -29.74
N MET A 354 -20.89 35.79 -29.25
CA MET A 354 -21.42 37.16 -29.13
C MET A 354 -20.96 37.87 -27.86
N GLY A 355 -20.80 37.13 -26.78
CA GLY A 355 -20.34 37.67 -25.52
C GLY A 355 -18.86 37.44 -25.26
N ASN A 356 -18.40 38.05 -24.15
CA ASN A 356 -16.98 38.10 -23.80
C ASN A 356 -16.50 36.87 -23.01
N PHE A 357 -17.39 35.93 -22.66
CA PHE A 357 -17.06 34.77 -21.83
C PHE A 357 -17.09 33.48 -22.65
N THR A 358 -16.05 32.66 -22.57
CA THR A 358 -16.09 31.26 -23.03
C THR A 358 -16.65 30.32 -21.97
N TYR A 359 -16.58 30.73 -20.71
CA TYR A 359 -17.15 30.07 -19.54
C TYR A 359 -17.60 31.15 -18.54
N TYR A 360 -18.81 30.99 -18.01
CA TYR A 360 -19.36 31.83 -16.96
C TYR A 360 -20.25 30.97 -16.07
N ALA A 361 -20.05 31.03 -14.76
CA ALA A 361 -20.84 30.25 -13.83
C ALA A 361 -21.25 31.09 -12.63
N ILE A 362 -22.46 30.84 -12.15
CA ILE A 362 -22.97 31.35 -10.89
C ILE A 362 -23.32 30.13 -10.04
N THR A 363 -22.61 29.98 -8.92
CA THR A 363 -22.60 28.74 -8.12
C THR A 363 -23.06 28.94 -6.68
N ASP A 364 -23.29 30.19 -6.31
CA ASP A 364 -23.39 30.68 -4.94
C ASP A 364 -24.58 31.64 -4.78
N GLU A 365 -25.72 31.34 -5.41
CA GLU A 365 -26.92 32.18 -5.27
C GLU A 365 -27.67 31.97 -3.94
N GLY A 366 -28.54 32.93 -3.63
CA GLY A 366 -29.38 32.88 -2.45
C GLY A 366 -28.56 32.97 -1.16
N GLU A 367 -28.68 31.95 -0.32
CA GLU A 367 -28.03 31.90 1.00
C GLU A 367 -26.54 31.55 0.91
N TYR A 368 -26.04 31.17 -0.26
CA TYR A 368 -24.63 30.87 -0.50
C TYR A 368 -23.84 32.06 -0.99
N GLY A 369 -24.48 33.22 -1.20
CA GLY A 369 -23.84 34.42 -1.76
C GLY A 369 -22.64 34.88 -0.97
N ASP A 370 -21.55 35.23 -1.67
CA ASP A 370 -20.39 35.88 -1.09
C ASP A 370 -20.29 37.35 -1.55
N PRO A 371 -20.50 38.35 -0.67
CA PRO A 371 -20.85 38.21 0.74
C PRO A 371 -22.38 38.10 0.95
N GLN A 372 -22.82 37.28 1.91
CA GLN A 372 -24.26 37.13 2.25
C GLN A 372 -24.92 38.46 2.67
N MET A 373 -24.12 39.37 3.23
CA MET A 373 -24.51 40.75 3.53
C MET A 373 -23.35 41.70 3.23
N ILE A 374 -23.67 42.94 2.84
CA ILE A 374 -22.65 43.97 2.62
C ILE A 374 -21.84 44.18 3.91
N SER A 375 -20.57 43.82 3.83
CA SER A 375 -19.68 43.75 4.99
C SER A 375 -18.45 44.62 4.82
N ASN A 376 -17.82 44.96 5.95
CA ASN A 376 -16.48 45.53 6.02
C ASN A 376 -15.41 44.44 5.76
N PRO A 377 -14.13 44.80 5.57
CA PRO A 377 -13.04 43.83 5.59
C PRO A 377 -13.14 42.95 6.84
N MET A 378 -12.81 41.65 6.70
CA MET A 378 -12.99 40.62 7.74
C MET A 378 -14.44 40.11 7.91
N GLY A 379 -15.34 40.50 7.01
CA GLY A 379 -16.67 39.90 6.94
C GLY A 379 -17.63 40.33 8.04
N ILE A 380 -17.45 41.54 8.57
CA ILE A 380 -18.35 42.09 9.60
C ILE A 380 -19.44 42.90 8.88
N PRO A 381 -20.74 42.61 9.05
CA PRO A 381 -21.81 43.35 8.40
C PRO A 381 -21.73 44.86 8.69
N LYS A 382 -21.97 45.69 7.66
CA LYS A 382 -22.01 47.15 7.84
C LYS A 382 -23.26 47.61 8.60
N GLN A 383 -24.35 46.87 8.45
CA GLN A 383 -25.58 47.07 9.19
C GLN A 383 -25.38 46.61 10.63
N LYS A 384 -25.87 47.39 11.61
CA LYS A 384 -25.91 46.97 13.01
C LYS A 384 -27.17 46.14 13.30
N PRO A 385 -27.18 45.32 14.37
CA PRO A 385 -28.36 44.57 14.78
C PRO A 385 -29.62 45.45 14.90
N PRO A 386 -30.83 44.93 14.59
CA PRO A 386 -31.13 43.53 14.29
C PRO A 386 -30.73 43.12 12.87
N TYR A 387 -30.18 41.91 12.76
CA TYR A 387 -29.92 41.26 11.47
C TYR A 387 -31.19 40.61 10.93
N PRO A 388 -31.30 40.36 9.61
CA PRO A 388 -32.40 39.59 9.05
C PRO A 388 -32.54 38.22 9.73
N ASP A 389 -33.78 37.76 9.95
CA ASP A 389 -34.06 36.54 10.71
C ASP A 389 -33.37 35.27 10.18
N ASN A 390 -33.09 35.22 8.87
CA ASN A 390 -32.47 34.08 8.21
C ASN A 390 -31.00 34.32 7.83
N PHE A 391 -30.36 35.33 8.40
CA PHE A 391 -28.95 35.62 8.11
C PHE A 391 -28.05 34.49 8.63
N GLY A 392 -27.19 33.94 7.76
CA GLY A 392 -26.31 32.81 8.09
C GLY A 392 -26.98 31.44 8.09
N ALA A 393 -28.27 31.33 7.76
CA ALA A 393 -29.00 30.07 7.70
C ALA A 393 -29.05 29.52 6.26
N PHE A 394 -28.82 28.21 6.10
CA PHE A 394 -29.05 27.47 4.87
C PHE A 394 -30.38 26.74 4.92
N ARG A 395 -31.31 27.14 4.08
CA ARG A 395 -32.68 26.63 3.94
C ARG A 395 -32.93 26.08 2.55
N THR A 396 -32.18 26.54 1.54
CA THR A 396 -32.30 26.05 0.17
C THR A 396 -30.95 25.89 -0.50
N GLU A 397 -30.73 24.76 -1.17
CA GLU A 397 -29.54 24.55 -2.01
C GLU A 397 -29.58 25.46 -3.25
N PRO A 398 -28.42 25.99 -3.69
CA PRO A 398 -28.37 26.90 -4.82
C PRO A 398 -28.49 26.10 -6.12
N ILE A 399 -29.17 26.67 -7.11
CA ILE A 399 -29.08 26.17 -8.48
C ILE A 399 -27.76 26.64 -9.05
N ILE A 400 -26.98 25.70 -9.59
CA ILE A 400 -25.73 26.03 -10.27
C ILE A 400 -26.05 26.35 -11.72
N TRP A 401 -25.78 27.58 -12.14
CA TRP A 401 -25.95 28.02 -13.52
C TRP A 401 -24.60 28.08 -14.22
N ILE A 402 -24.47 27.39 -15.35
CA ILE A 402 -23.22 27.36 -16.11
C ILE A 402 -23.52 27.69 -17.57
N GLY A 403 -22.87 28.74 -18.07
CA GLY A 403 -22.80 29.09 -19.48
C GLY A 403 -21.42 28.77 -20.02
N TYR A 404 -21.34 28.07 -21.14
CA TYR A 404 -20.07 27.80 -21.80
C TYR A 404 -20.22 27.76 -23.32
N ALA A 405 -19.14 28.10 -24.01
CA ALA A 405 -19.05 27.98 -25.46
C ALA A 405 -18.53 26.59 -25.82
N THR A 406 -19.30 25.83 -26.59
CA THR A 406 -18.88 24.56 -27.17
C THR A 406 -18.50 24.73 -28.64
N VAL A 407 -17.72 23.79 -29.17
CA VAL A 407 -17.30 23.75 -30.58
C VAL A 407 -17.61 22.38 -31.15
N ASP A 408 -17.85 22.30 -32.46
CA ASP A 408 -18.20 21.03 -33.11
C ASP A 408 -17.03 20.03 -33.13
N ASN A 409 -15.79 20.53 -33.25
CA ASN A 409 -14.60 19.70 -33.34
C ASN A 409 -13.44 20.26 -32.50
N LEU A 410 -13.20 19.62 -31.35
CA LEU A 410 -12.12 19.96 -30.41
C LEU A 410 -10.71 19.72 -30.97
N SER A 411 -10.56 18.99 -32.08
CA SER A 411 -9.25 18.68 -32.68
C SER A 411 -8.75 19.77 -33.64
N VAL A 412 -9.61 20.71 -34.01
CA VAL A 412 -9.27 21.81 -34.93
C VAL A 412 -8.92 23.05 -34.10
N PRO A 413 -7.87 23.81 -34.46
CA PRO A 413 -7.57 25.08 -33.81
C PRO A 413 -8.76 26.02 -33.98
N GLN A 414 -9.24 26.55 -32.85
CA GLN A 414 -10.36 27.48 -32.85
C GLN A 414 -9.85 28.91 -33.10
N PRO A 415 -10.67 29.77 -33.74
CA PRO A 415 -10.33 31.18 -33.89
C PRO A 415 -10.00 31.79 -32.52
N ASP A 416 -8.87 32.47 -32.39
CA ASP A 416 -8.40 33.05 -31.13
C ASP A 416 -8.85 34.50 -30.93
N THR A 417 -9.22 35.16 -32.02
CA THR A 417 -9.53 36.59 -32.06
C THR A 417 -11.03 36.81 -32.22
N PRO A 418 -11.71 37.43 -31.22
CA PRO A 418 -13.13 37.72 -31.30
C PRO A 418 -13.52 38.54 -32.54
N GLY A 419 -14.50 38.05 -33.29
CA GLY A 419 -15.08 38.73 -34.45
C GLY A 419 -14.28 38.59 -35.76
N GLU A 420 -13.12 37.94 -35.76
CA GLU A 420 -12.34 37.68 -36.97
C GLU A 420 -12.61 36.28 -37.56
N GLY A 421 -12.55 36.18 -38.88
CA GLY A 421 -12.71 34.93 -39.62
C GLY A 421 -14.01 34.20 -39.29
N ASP A 422 -13.88 32.92 -38.92
CA ASP A 422 -15.01 32.05 -38.58
C ASP A 422 -15.40 32.08 -37.09
N TRP A 423 -14.89 33.04 -36.28
CA TRP A 423 -15.19 33.14 -34.84
C TRP A 423 -16.69 33.00 -34.53
N ASN A 424 -17.54 33.73 -35.26
CA ASN A 424 -18.99 33.74 -35.05
C ASN A 424 -19.69 32.43 -35.37
N LYS A 425 -19.04 31.52 -36.08
CA LYS A 425 -19.55 30.19 -36.45
C LYS A 425 -18.87 29.07 -35.66
N ALA A 426 -17.66 29.31 -35.15
CA ALA A 426 -16.86 28.30 -34.46
C ALA A 426 -17.47 27.90 -33.11
N TYR A 427 -18.11 28.84 -32.42
CA TYR A 427 -18.63 28.65 -31.07
C TYR A 427 -20.16 28.61 -31.02
N THR A 428 -20.68 27.66 -30.25
CA THR A 428 -22.09 27.54 -29.90
C THR A 428 -22.24 27.78 -28.40
N PRO A 429 -22.95 28.83 -27.97
CA PRO A 429 -23.17 29.08 -26.55
C PRO A 429 -24.22 28.09 -26.01
N VAL A 430 -23.92 27.49 -24.87
CA VAL A 430 -24.80 26.55 -24.15
C VAL A 430 -24.99 27.05 -22.73
N ILE A 431 -26.21 26.94 -22.21
CA ILE A 431 -26.53 27.19 -20.81
C ILE A 431 -27.12 25.93 -20.22
N ILE A 432 -26.53 25.49 -19.12
CA ILE A 432 -27.05 24.41 -18.28
C ILE A 432 -27.39 24.96 -16.89
N GLY A 433 -28.44 24.41 -16.30
CA GLY A 433 -28.76 24.60 -14.89
C GLY A 433 -28.70 23.25 -14.18
N CYS A 434 -28.10 23.22 -13.00
CA CYS A 434 -27.90 22.00 -12.24
C CYS A 434 -28.53 22.13 -10.85
N GLU A 435 -29.44 21.21 -10.58
CA GLU A 435 -30.08 21.04 -9.26
C GLU A 435 -29.26 20.07 -8.41
N HIS A 436 -29.18 20.35 -7.11
CA HIS A 436 -28.54 19.47 -6.13
C HIS A 436 -29.45 18.27 -5.78
N TYR A 437 -28.87 17.08 -5.72
CA TYR A 437 -29.52 15.83 -5.38
C TYR A 437 -28.65 15.05 -4.40
N GLU A 438 -29.30 14.24 -3.57
CA GLU A 438 -28.62 13.19 -2.82
C GLU A 438 -28.47 11.95 -3.71
N VAL A 439 -27.24 11.50 -3.92
CA VAL A 439 -26.93 10.41 -4.85
C VAL A 439 -26.23 9.28 -4.12
N ASN A 440 -26.68 8.06 -4.40
CA ASN A 440 -26.02 6.85 -3.92
C ASN A 440 -24.92 6.44 -4.91
N TYR A 441 -23.67 6.52 -4.47
CA TYR A 441 -22.48 6.20 -5.25
C TYR A 441 -21.97 4.81 -4.89
N THR A 442 -21.66 4.02 -5.92
CA THR A 442 -20.88 2.78 -5.81
C THR A 442 -19.56 3.00 -6.53
N VAL A 443 -18.45 3.03 -5.80
CA VAL A 443 -17.12 3.30 -6.35
C VAL A 443 -16.22 2.09 -6.16
N GLN A 444 -15.65 1.60 -7.26
CA GLN A 444 -14.63 0.56 -7.24
C GLN A 444 -13.23 1.18 -7.23
N PHE A 445 -12.47 0.89 -6.19
CA PHE A 445 -11.07 1.26 -6.06
C PHE A 445 -10.19 0.07 -6.43
N ASN A 446 -9.18 0.31 -7.28
CA ASN A 446 -8.23 -0.69 -7.73
C ASN A 446 -6.82 -0.29 -7.32
N TYR A 447 -6.29 -0.92 -6.28
CA TYR A 447 -4.94 -0.68 -5.82
C TYR A 447 -3.94 -1.64 -6.46
N THR A 448 -2.89 -1.09 -7.05
CA THR A 448 -1.77 -1.84 -7.60
C THR A 448 -0.51 -1.55 -6.80
N GLY A 449 -0.06 -2.51 -6.00
CA GLY A 449 1.21 -2.44 -5.30
C GLY A 449 2.36 -2.55 -6.30
N VAL A 450 3.17 -1.50 -6.43
CA VAL A 450 4.43 -1.59 -7.18
C VAL A 450 5.40 -2.44 -6.35
N LEU A 451 5.70 -3.64 -6.83
CA LEU A 451 6.71 -4.53 -6.28
C LEU A 451 8.11 -3.96 -6.60
N SER A 452 8.53 -2.93 -5.87
CA SER A 452 9.87 -2.35 -6.02
C SER A 452 10.92 -3.19 -5.30
N HIS A 453 11.34 -4.29 -5.91
CA HIS A 453 12.65 -4.89 -5.63
C HIS A 453 13.74 -4.10 -6.37
N GLY A 454 14.11 -2.92 -5.85
CA GLY A 454 15.20 -2.08 -6.37
C GLY A 454 15.46 -0.87 -5.46
N PRO A 455 16.69 -0.31 -5.42
CA PRO A 455 17.01 0.84 -4.58
C PRO A 455 16.13 2.04 -4.98
N PRO A 456 15.81 2.96 -4.04
CA PRO A 456 14.75 3.94 -4.21
C PRO A 456 15.15 4.98 -5.26
N MET A 457 14.72 4.76 -6.49
CA MET A 457 14.65 5.79 -7.52
C MET A 457 13.19 6.20 -7.68
N GLY A 458 12.91 7.45 -7.31
CA GLY A 458 11.76 8.24 -7.77
C GLY A 458 10.39 7.60 -7.62
N ASN A 459 9.67 7.99 -6.56
CA ASN A 459 8.26 7.67 -6.34
C ASN A 459 7.40 8.13 -7.53
N HIS A 460 7.22 7.28 -8.53
CA HIS A 460 6.06 7.32 -9.41
C HIS A 460 5.09 6.24 -8.93
N LEU A 461 4.21 6.66 -8.02
CA LEU A 461 3.01 5.91 -7.71
C LEU A 461 2.15 5.89 -8.99
N ALA A 462 2.06 4.73 -9.63
CA ALA A 462 0.98 4.49 -10.58
C ALA A 462 -0.31 4.47 -9.75
N MET A 463 -1.06 5.57 -9.84
CA MET A 463 -2.29 5.74 -9.07
C MET A 463 -3.40 4.82 -9.57
N PRO A 464 -4.35 4.46 -8.69
CA PRO A 464 -5.61 3.87 -9.11
C PRO A 464 -6.27 4.77 -10.17
N LYS A 465 -6.47 4.24 -11.37
CA LYS A 465 -7.50 4.78 -12.26
C LYS A 465 -8.84 4.43 -11.61
N GLY A 466 -9.36 5.33 -10.78
CA GLY A 466 -10.76 5.29 -10.40
C GLY A 466 -11.58 5.49 -11.65
N VAL A 467 -12.11 4.43 -12.23
CA VAL A 467 -13.19 4.54 -13.20
C VAL A 467 -14.42 4.83 -12.36
N LEU A 468 -14.82 6.10 -12.32
CA LEU A 468 -16.20 6.44 -11.94
C LEU A 468 -17.08 5.82 -13.03
N GLN A 469 -17.54 4.60 -12.80
CA GLN A 469 -18.64 4.04 -13.58
C GLN A 469 -19.81 4.99 -13.33
N GLN A 470 -20.29 5.66 -14.38
CA GLN A 470 -21.46 6.55 -14.27
C GLN A 470 -22.54 5.82 -13.46
N PRO A 471 -23.13 6.47 -12.44
CA PRO A 471 -24.22 5.85 -11.70
C PRO A 471 -25.30 5.44 -12.69
N THR A 472 -25.55 4.14 -12.82
CA THR A 472 -26.78 3.66 -13.44
C THR A 472 -27.92 4.27 -12.62
N PRO A 473 -28.85 5.01 -13.24
CA PRO A 473 -29.94 5.63 -12.50
C PRO A 473 -30.74 4.52 -11.82
N ALA A 474 -30.55 4.38 -10.50
CA ALA A 474 -31.47 3.63 -9.67
C ALA A 474 -32.82 4.35 -9.82
N GLY A 475 -33.82 3.60 -10.30
CA GLY A 475 -35.14 4.14 -10.58
C GLY A 475 -35.65 4.99 -9.43
N VAL A 476 -36.18 6.15 -9.79
CA VAL A 476 -36.93 7.05 -8.92
C VAL A 476 -37.95 6.21 -8.16
N LYS A 477 -37.77 6.06 -6.84
CA LYS A 477 -38.90 5.79 -5.97
C LYS A 477 -39.44 7.16 -5.60
N GLU A 478 -40.60 7.47 -6.18
CA GLU A 478 -41.44 8.61 -5.81
C GLU A 478 -41.80 8.60 -4.32
#